data_AF-A0A962E2A8-F1
#
_entry.id   AF-A0A962E2A8-F1
#
_cell.length_a   1.000
_cell.length_b   1.000
_cell.length_c   1.000
_cell.angle_alpha   90.00
_cell.angle_beta   90.00
_cell.angle_gamma   90.00
#
_symmetry.space_group_name_H-M   'P 1'
#
loop_
_entity.id
_entity.type
_entity.pdbx_description
1 polymer ?
#
loop_
_entity_poly.entity_id
_entity_poly.type
_entity_poly.pdbx_seq_one_letter_code
_entity_poly.pdbx_strand_id
1 'polypeptide(L)'
;MMKRICFIFFLIFSASLYAERDTRWVEIGEGTYEQGFLFPYKIKLSVPYGVKNIDEIKQGLFPVKIELDWLLIQYSKEDVSKLFYRQFKDKFKDREESFRLSQ
;
A
#
# COMPACT_ATOMS: atom_id res chain seq x y z
N MET A 1 11.04 -32.54 -27.07
CA MET A 1 11.47 -32.19 -25.69
C MET A 1 11.27 -30.70 -25.37
N MET A 2 11.67 -29.78 -26.27
CA MET A 2 11.50 -28.31 -26.12
C MET A 2 10.06 -27.82 -25.85
N LYS A 3 9.04 -28.41 -26.51
CA LYS A 3 7.63 -28.00 -26.32
C LYS A 3 7.10 -28.22 -24.88
N ARG A 4 7.61 -29.25 -24.18
CA ARG A 4 7.21 -29.54 -22.79
C ARG A 4 7.83 -28.57 -21.80
N ILE A 5 9.05 -28.11 -22.09
CA ILE A 5 9.78 -27.13 -21.26
C ILE A 5 9.09 -25.76 -21.36
N CYS A 6 8.71 -25.30 -22.55
CA CYS A 6 7.94 -24.06 -22.70
C CYS A 6 6.60 -24.10 -21.97
N PHE A 7 5.92 -25.25 -21.96
CA PHE A 7 4.65 -25.40 -21.25
C PHE A 7 4.83 -25.28 -19.73
N ILE A 8 5.90 -25.85 -19.17
CA ILE A 8 6.23 -25.73 -17.75
C ILE A 8 6.53 -24.28 -17.37
N PHE A 9 7.31 -23.55 -18.19
CA PHE A 9 7.57 -22.13 -17.95
C PHE A 9 6.31 -21.28 -17.99
N PHE A 10 5.38 -21.57 -18.91
CA PHE A 10 4.10 -20.86 -18.99
C PHE A 10 3.22 -21.11 -17.74
N LEU A 11 3.25 -22.33 -17.22
CA LEU A 11 2.49 -22.74 -16.03
C LEU A 11 3.06 -22.13 -14.74
N ILE A 12 4.38 -21.99 -14.64
CA ILE A 12 5.03 -21.32 -13.50
C ILE A 12 4.75 -19.80 -13.55
N PHE A 13 4.79 -19.21 -14.74
CA PHE A 13 4.52 -17.78 -14.91
C PHE A 13 3.06 -17.42 -14.56
N SER A 14 2.08 -18.24 -14.98
CA SER A 14 0.69 -18.01 -14.59
C SER A 14 0.49 -18.16 -13.08
N ALA A 15 1.10 -19.16 -12.42
CA ALA A 15 1.00 -19.35 -10.97
C ALA A 15 1.54 -18.14 -10.18
N SER A 16 2.63 -17.51 -10.63
CA SER A 16 3.16 -16.30 -9.99
C SER A 16 2.20 -15.10 -10.05
N LEU A 17 1.38 -14.99 -11.09
CA LEU A 17 0.38 -13.92 -11.23
C LEU A 17 -0.87 -14.13 -10.35
N TYR A 18 -1.13 -15.37 -9.92
CA TYR A 18 -2.26 -15.67 -9.03
C TYR A 18 -1.91 -15.53 -7.54
N ALA A 19 -0.64 -15.72 -7.16
CA ALA A 19 -0.22 -15.63 -5.76
C ALA A 19 -0.41 -14.24 -5.13
N GLU A 20 -0.37 -13.17 -5.93
CA GLU A 20 -0.57 -11.80 -5.46
C GLU A 20 -2.05 -11.49 -5.13
N ARG A 21 -3.01 -12.24 -5.69
CA ARG A 21 -4.45 -11.94 -5.57
C ARG A 21 -5.12 -12.39 -4.28
N ASP A 22 -4.53 -13.32 -3.53
CA ASP A 22 -5.15 -13.90 -2.32
C ASP A 22 -4.67 -13.27 -1.01
N THR A 23 -3.88 -12.20 -1.06
CA THR A 23 -3.48 -11.50 0.16
C THR A 23 -4.69 -10.80 0.76
N ARG A 24 -5.29 -11.42 1.77
CA ARG A 24 -6.32 -10.79 2.60
C ARG A 24 -5.67 -9.76 3.50
N TRP A 25 -6.17 -8.54 3.45
CA TRP A 25 -5.72 -7.43 4.27
C TRP A 25 -6.63 -7.26 5.49
N VAL A 26 -6.04 -6.93 6.63
CA VAL A 26 -6.75 -6.65 7.88
C VAL A 26 -6.41 -5.23 8.29
N GLU A 27 -7.43 -4.40 8.48
CA GLU A 27 -7.27 -3.05 9.03
C GLU A 27 -6.80 -3.15 10.48
N ILE A 28 -5.72 -2.44 10.79
CA ILE A 28 -5.12 -2.40 12.13
C ILE A 28 -5.30 -1.03 12.81
N GLY A 29 -5.77 -0.04 12.06
CA GLY A 29 -6.07 1.27 12.60
C GLY A 29 -6.45 2.28 11.53
N GLU A 30 -7.14 3.31 11.99
CA GLU A 30 -7.50 4.48 11.20
C GLU A 30 -7.18 5.76 11.96
N GLY A 31 -6.95 6.85 11.23
CA GLY A 31 -6.73 8.17 11.80
C GLY A 31 -7.10 9.26 10.82
N THR A 32 -7.72 10.33 11.31
CA THR A 32 -8.01 11.50 10.48
C THR A 32 -6.81 12.42 10.47
N TYR A 33 -6.40 12.87 9.29
CA TYR A 33 -5.36 13.88 9.17
C TYR A 33 -5.97 15.28 9.26
N GLU A 34 -5.42 16.12 10.13
CA GLU A 34 -5.84 17.50 10.34
C GLU A 34 -4.73 18.45 9.91
N GLN A 35 -5.06 19.41 9.04
CA GLN A 35 -4.17 20.50 8.68
C GLN A 35 -4.86 21.83 9.00
N GLY A 36 -4.62 22.32 10.22
CA GLY A 36 -5.42 23.42 10.77
C GLY A 36 -6.84 22.95 11.09
N PHE A 37 -7.86 23.62 10.55
CA PHE A 37 -9.27 23.22 10.69
C PHE A 37 -9.78 22.35 9.52
N LEU A 38 -8.89 21.95 8.61
CA LEU A 38 -9.26 21.17 7.42
C LEU A 38 -8.88 19.71 7.61
N PHE A 39 -9.82 18.83 7.27
CA PHE A 39 -9.65 17.37 7.28
C PHE A 39 -9.57 16.87 5.83
N PRO A 40 -8.42 16.90 5.16
CA PRO A 40 -8.36 16.56 3.74
C PRO A 40 -8.64 15.07 3.49
N TYR A 41 -8.24 14.18 4.42
CA TYR A 41 -8.46 12.75 4.30
C TYR A 41 -8.35 12.00 5.64
N LYS A 42 -8.95 10.81 5.68
CA LYS A 42 -8.70 9.79 6.70
C LYS A 42 -7.71 8.75 6.14
N ILE A 43 -6.75 8.35 6.96
CA ILE A 43 -5.76 7.31 6.66
C ILE A 43 -6.23 6.00 7.31
N LYS A 44 -6.28 4.92 6.53
CA LYS A 44 -6.44 3.56 7.04
C LYS A 44 -5.17 2.76 6.80
N LEU A 45 -4.76 2.01 7.81
CA LEU A 45 -3.60 1.13 7.75
C LEU A 45 -4.07 -0.32 7.81
N SER A 46 -3.65 -1.11 6.83
CA SER A 46 -3.90 -2.55 6.80
C SER A 46 -2.63 -3.35 6.64
N VAL A 47 -2.61 -4.54 7.21
CA VAL A 47 -1.51 -5.51 7.11
C VAL A 47 -2.03 -6.85 6.58
N PRO A 48 -1.17 -7.72 6.04
CA PRO A 48 -1.58 -9.06 5.64
C PRO A 48 -2.18 -9.84 6.82
N TYR A 49 -3.26 -10.57 6.54
CA TYR A 49 -3.88 -11.46 7.51
C TYR A 49 -2.85 -12.43 8.09
N GLY A 50 -2.79 -12.51 9.42
CA GLY A 50 -1.85 -13.38 10.14
C GLY A 50 -0.63 -12.65 10.71
N VAL A 51 -0.36 -11.41 10.31
CA VAL A 51 0.63 -10.56 11.00
C VAL A 51 0.07 -10.11 12.34
N LYS A 52 0.74 -10.49 13.44
CA LYS A 52 0.29 -10.22 14.82
C LYS A 52 1.25 -9.34 15.63
N ASN A 53 2.49 -9.22 15.19
CA ASN A 53 3.52 -8.50 15.95
C ASN A 53 3.59 -7.03 15.51
N ILE A 54 3.20 -6.13 16.41
CA ILE A 54 3.20 -4.69 16.16
C ILE A 54 4.61 -4.11 16.01
N ASP A 55 5.61 -4.69 16.67
CA ASP A 55 6.98 -4.21 16.57
C ASP A 55 7.58 -4.54 15.21
N GLU A 56 7.24 -5.70 14.64
CA GLU A 56 7.64 -6.09 13.29
C GLU A 56 6.97 -5.21 12.22
N ILE A 57 5.70 -4.83 12.43
CA ILE A 57 4.99 -3.87 11.57
C ILE A 57 5.69 -2.50 11.62
N LYS A 58 6.01 -2.00 12.82
CA LYS A 58 6.71 -0.72 13.00
C LYS A 58 8.12 -0.72 12.41
N GLN A 59 8.80 -1.86 12.43
CA GLN A 59 10.11 -2.04 11.82
C GLN A 59 10.05 -2.15 10.28
N GLY A 60 8.85 -2.25 9.69
CA GLY A 60 8.67 -2.36 8.24
C GLY A 60 9.05 -3.73 7.69
N LEU A 61 8.98 -4.79 8.51
CA LEU A 61 9.30 -6.16 8.09
C LEU A 61 8.20 -6.79 7.21
N PHE A 62 7.02 -6.14 7.16
CA PHE A 62 5.89 -6.56 6.34
C PHE A 62 5.38 -5.38 5.49
N PRO A 63 4.79 -5.66 4.32
CA PRO A 63 4.12 -4.64 3.55
C PRO A 63 2.91 -4.10 4.33
N VAL A 64 2.74 -2.78 4.29
CA VAL A 64 1.59 -2.09 4.86
C VAL A 64 0.80 -1.46 3.72
N LYS A 65 -0.51 -1.68 3.70
CA LYS A 65 -1.42 -1.00 2.77
C LYS A 65 -1.93 0.26 3.46
N ILE A 66 -1.79 1.39 2.75
CA ILE A 66 -2.30 2.70 3.18
C ILE A 66 -3.44 3.07 2.24
N GLU A 67 -4.62 3.33 2.80
CA GLU A 67 -5.77 3.85 2.06
C GLU A 67 -6.11 5.25 2.54
N LEU A 68 -6.49 6.13 1.61
CA LEU A 68 -6.86 7.51 1.88
C LEU A 68 -8.33 7.72 1.50
N ASP A 69 -9.17 7.97 2.48
CA ASP A 69 -10.56 8.37 2.27
C ASP A 69 -10.63 9.90 2.21
N TRP A 70 -10.96 10.46 1.06
CA TRP A 70 -11.15 11.90 0.87
C TRP A 70 -12.38 12.39 1.63
N LEU A 71 -12.19 13.35 2.54
CA LEU A 71 -13.30 13.87 3.37
C LEU A 71 -13.85 15.22 2.90
N LEU A 72 -13.07 15.99 2.12
CA LEU A 72 -13.48 17.30 1.63
C LEU A 72 -13.69 17.28 0.11
N ILE A 73 -14.90 17.65 -0.31
CA ILE A 73 -15.33 17.69 -1.73
C ILE A 73 -14.43 18.62 -2.58
N GLN A 74 -13.79 19.61 -1.96
CA GLN A 74 -12.94 20.59 -2.65
C GLN A 74 -11.58 20.03 -3.07
N TYR A 75 -11.14 18.90 -2.50
CA TYR A 75 -9.85 18.31 -2.85
C TYR A 75 -10.05 17.18 -3.86
N SER A 76 -9.39 17.32 -5.02
CA SER A 76 -9.34 16.23 -5.99
C SER A 76 -8.50 15.06 -5.46
N LYS A 77 -8.66 13.87 -6.06
CA LYS A 77 -7.82 12.70 -5.79
C LYS A 77 -6.35 13.03 -6.00
N GLU A 78 -6.04 13.76 -7.06
CA GLU A 78 -4.70 14.20 -7.44
C GLU A 78 -4.09 15.13 -6.40
N ASP A 79 -4.87 16.07 -5.86
CA ASP A 79 -4.39 17.04 -4.88
C ASP A 79 -4.09 16.38 -3.53
N VAL A 80 -4.94 15.48 -3.07
CA VAL A 80 -4.67 14.70 -1.86
C VAL A 80 -3.49 13.76 -2.05
N SER A 81 -3.35 13.13 -3.22
CA SER A 81 -2.18 12.30 -3.51
C SER A 81 -0.88 13.11 -3.47
N LYS A 82 -0.87 14.31 -4.08
CA LYS A 82 0.27 15.24 -4.02
C LYS A 82 0.55 15.71 -2.60
N LEU A 83 -0.49 16.04 -1.83
CA LEU A 83 -0.36 16.49 -0.45
C LEU A 83 0.27 15.39 0.42
N PHE A 84 -0.27 14.17 0.34
CA PHE A 84 0.25 13.00 1.03
C PHE A 84 1.71 12.73 0.63
N TYR A 85 2.00 12.69 -0.68
CA TYR A 85 3.35 12.42 -1.16
C TYR A 85 4.35 13.48 -0.71
N ARG A 86 3.98 14.77 -0.72
CA ARG A 86 4.85 15.85 -0.24
C ARG A 86 5.23 15.66 1.22
N GLN A 87 4.26 15.34 2.06
CA GLN A 87 4.47 15.10 3.50
C GLN A 87 5.35 13.86 3.75
N PHE A 88 5.13 12.80 2.98
CA PHE A 88 5.94 11.58 3.07
C PHE A 88 7.36 11.78 2.54
N LYS A 89 7.51 12.47 1.40
CA LYS A 89 8.82 12.68 0.75
C LYS A 89 9.81 13.37 1.68
N ASP A 90 9.36 14.35 2.45
CA ASP A 90 10.22 15.06 3.40
C ASP A 90 10.71 14.16 4.55
N LYS A 91 10.00 13.06 4.85
CA LYS A 91 10.35 12.08 5.89
C LYS A 91 11.16 10.89 5.36
N PHE A 92 11.14 10.64 4.05
CA PHE A 92 11.71 9.43 3.43
C PHE A 92 12.71 9.75 2.30
N LYS A 93 13.33 10.94 2.30
CA LYS A 93 14.31 11.39 1.28
C LYS A 93 15.41 10.38 0.93
N ASP A 94 15.75 9.46 1.84
CA ASP A 94 16.82 8.47 1.67
C ASP A 94 16.32 7.05 1.32
N ARG A 95 15.01 6.81 1.13
CA ARG A 95 14.43 5.47 0.86
C ARG A 95 13.34 5.50 -0.20
N GLU A 96 13.70 5.96 -1.40
CA GLU A 96 12.78 6.13 -2.53
C GLU A 96 12.20 4.80 -3.08
N GLU A 97 12.78 3.65 -2.72
CA GLU A 97 12.53 2.37 -3.42
C GLU A 97 11.25 1.61 -3.03
N SER A 98 10.57 1.93 -1.91
CA SER A 98 9.50 1.06 -1.38
C SER A 98 8.08 1.60 -1.50
N PHE A 99 7.85 2.71 -2.21
CA PHE A 99 6.51 3.30 -2.33
C PHE A 99 5.89 3.05 -3.71
N ARG A 100 4.90 2.15 -3.78
CA ARG A 100 4.07 1.92 -4.97
C ARG A 100 2.64 2.36 -4.67
N LEU A 101 2.16 3.38 -5.37
CA LEU A 101 0.73 3.71 -5.38
C LEU A 101 0.01 2.68 -6.25
N SER A 102 -0.79 1.80 -5.65
CA SER A 102 -1.74 0.97 -6.39
C SER A 102 -2.86 1.88 -6.93
N GLN A 103 -3.06 1.87 -8.24
CA GLN A 103 -4.11 2.66 -8.91
C GLN A 103 -5.50 2.07 -8.72
#